data_AF-A0A925I5S3-F1
#
_entry.id   AF-A0A925I5S3-F1
#
_cell.length_a   1.000
_cell.length_b   1.000
_cell.length_c   1.000
_cell.angle_alpha   90.00
_cell.angle_beta   90.00
_cell.angle_gamma   90.00
#
_symmetry.space_group_name_H-M   'P 1'
#
loop_
_entity.id
_entity.type
_entity.pdbx_description
1 polymer ?
#
loop_
_entity_poly.entity_id
_entity_poly.type
_entity_poly.pdbx_seq_one_letter_code
_entity_poly.pdbx_strand_id
1 'polypeptide(L)'
;LQLPFPLIVLAAGLIGYLGSRYAPEKFTSGGGHGKAGKAHGPALIDDHTPTPAHALFNWGRFRLVLLVCLGLWVGGMGALTALYGWDSVLAQMGWFFTKAALMTFGGAYAVLPYVFQGAVEHYQWLSAPQMIDGLALGETTPGPLIMVNTFVGFVGGWTHAVFGENLLLAGVAGALTATFFTFLPSFLFILAGGPLVESTRDNIRMTAPLTAISAAVVGVIVSLALFFGQHVFRLATPRPHWDVAAMLLSLAAAVALLRYKVGTIKLIVACALAGLVLSYLS
;
A
#
# COMPACT_ATOMS: atom_id res chain seq x y z
N LEU A 1 11.52 17.58 -0.80
CA LEU A 1 12.65 16.82 -0.23
C LEU A 1 12.66 15.44 -0.87
N GLN A 2 13.69 15.10 -1.65
CA GLN A 2 13.87 13.77 -2.26
C GLN A 2 14.47 12.79 -1.24
N LEU A 3 13.84 12.64 -0.07
CA LEU A 3 14.29 11.65 0.89
C LEU A 3 13.58 10.32 0.62
N PRO A 4 14.32 9.19 0.51
CA PRO A 4 13.71 7.89 0.30
C PRO A 4 12.78 7.55 1.46
N PHE A 5 11.59 7.06 1.14
CA PHE A 5 10.51 6.77 2.10
C PHE A 5 10.95 5.98 3.36
N PRO A 6 11.82 4.95 3.27
CA PRO A 6 12.31 4.25 4.46
C PRO A 6 12.99 5.16 5.48
N LEU A 7 13.70 6.21 5.05
CA LEU A 7 14.33 7.18 5.96
C LEU A 7 13.30 8.04 6.68
N ILE A 8 12.17 8.37 6.04
CA ILE A 8 11.09 9.13 6.66
C ILE A 8 10.48 8.30 7.80
N VAL A 9 10.23 7.01 7.56
CA VAL A 9 9.70 6.08 8.57
C VAL A 9 10.68 5.89 9.72
N LEU A 10 11.97 5.67 9.42
CA LEU A 10 13.02 5.52 10.44
C LEU A 10 13.18 6.78 11.29
N ALA A 11 13.20 7.95 10.66
CA ALA A 11 13.27 9.23 11.36
C ALA A 11 12.03 9.46 12.24
N ALA A 12 10.83 9.17 11.73
CA ALA A 12 9.59 9.26 12.51
C ALA A 12 9.58 8.30 13.70
N GLY A 13 10.06 7.07 13.52
CA GLY A 13 10.19 6.08 14.59
C GLY A 13 11.19 6.51 15.67
N LEU A 14 12.36 7.03 15.28
CA LEU A 14 13.37 7.58 16.19
C LEU A 14 12.86 8.79 16.96
N ILE A 15 12.20 9.74 16.27
CA ILE A 15 11.61 10.93 16.89
C ILE A 15 10.48 10.53 17.84
N GLY A 16 9.65 9.55 17.48
CA GLY A 16 8.61 9.00 18.36
C GLY A 16 9.18 8.31 19.60
N TYR A 17 10.23 7.51 19.43
CA TYR A 17 10.91 6.83 20.54
C TYR A 17 11.55 7.84 21.50
N LEU A 18 12.34 8.79 20.98
CA LEU A 18 12.98 9.83 21.78
C LEU A 18 11.93 10.77 22.38
N GLY A 19 10.94 11.18 21.61
CA GLY A 19 9.84 12.04 22.05
C GLY A 19 9.02 11.44 23.18
N SER A 20 8.79 10.12 23.16
CA SER A 20 8.12 9.41 24.26
C SER A 20 8.94 9.36 25.55
N ARG A 21 10.28 9.47 25.47
CA ARG A 21 11.17 9.54 26.64
C ARG A 21 11.30 10.96 27.20
N TYR A 22 11.31 11.99 26.35
CA TYR A 22 11.54 13.38 26.75
C TYR A 22 10.25 14.17 27.03
N ALA A 23 9.13 13.82 26.40
CA ALA A 23 7.84 14.51 26.57
C ALA A 23 6.66 13.52 26.46
N PRO A 24 6.52 12.57 27.43
CA PRO A 24 5.52 11.50 27.37
C PRO A 24 4.08 12.02 27.22
N GLU A 25 3.74 13.16 27.81
CA GLU A 25 2.40 13.77 27.74
C GLU A 25 1.95 14.18 26.32
N LYS A 26 2.89 14.41 25.40
CA LYS A 26 2.58 14.72 23.99
C LYS A 26 2.41 13.48 23.11
N PHE A 27 2.86 12.31 23.60
CA PHE A 27 2.85 11.04 22.86
C PHE A 27 1.92 9.98 23.49
N THR A 28 1.32 10.28 24.63
CA THR A 28 0.15 9.54 25.13
C THR A 28 -0.99 9.68 24.14
N SER A 29 -1.52 8.56 23.65
CA SER A 29 -2.63 8.51 22.71
C SER A 29 -3.88 9.16 23.32
N GLY A 30 -4.07 10.46 23.08
CA GLY A 30 -5.32 11.14 23.38
C GLY A 30 -6.37 10.65 22.38
N GLY A 31 -7.23 9.72 22.82
CA GLY A 31 -8.45 9.37 22.11
C GLY A 31 -8.28 8.47 20.89
N GLY A 32 -7.77 7.25 21.08
CA GLY A 32 -8.28 6.16 20.25
C GLY A 32 -9.80 6.14 20.40
N HIS A 33 -10.55 5.92 19.31
CA HIS A 33 -12.01 5.77 19.38
C HIS A 33 -12.32 4.79 20.51
N GLY A 34 -12.71 5.33 21.68
CA GLY A 34 -13.13 4.52 22.80
C GLY A 34 -14.24 3.67 22.26
N LYS A 35 -14.13 2.34 22.41
CA LYS A 35 -15.17 1.38 22.08
C LYS A 35 -16.49 2.01 22.53
N ALA A 36 -17.26 2.55 21.58
CA ALA A 36 -18.60 3.02 21.88
C ALA A 36 -19.29 1.77 22.40
N GLY A 37 -19.63 1.76 23.70
CA GLY A 37 -20.17 0.61 24.41
C GLY A 37 -21.56 0.26 23.91
N LYS A 38 -21.67 -0.15 22.65
CA LYS A 38 -22.78 -0.94 22.16
C LYS A 38 -22.42 -2.37 22.53
N ALA A 39 -22.96 -2.83 23.66
CA ALA A 39 -22.95 -4.22 24.02
C ALA A 39 -23.73 -4.99 22.94
N HIS A 40 -23.00 -5.44 21.91
CA HIS A 40 -23.50 -6.47 21.02
C HIS A 40 -23.58 -7.77 21.84
N GLY A 41 -24.63 -8.56 21.62
CA GLY A 41 -24.83 -9.83 22.32
C GLY A 41 -23.59 -10.74 22.24
N PRO A 42 -23.47 -11.75 23.11
CA PRO A 42 -22.29 -12.61 23.17
C PRO A 42 -22.00 -13.19 21.78
N ALA A 43 -20.86 -12.81 21.21
CA ALA A 43 -20.42 -13.32 19.93
C ALA A 43 -19.96 -14.77 20.09
N LEU A 44 -20.13 -15.59 19.05
CA LEU A 44 -19.62 -16.97 18.99
C LEU A 44 -18.09 -17.04 19.17
N ILE A 45 -17.39 -15.96 18.84
CA ILE A 45 -15.97 -15.72 19.12
C ILE A 45 -15.89 -14.33 19.75
N ASP A 46 -15.51 -14.28 21.01
CA ASP A 46 -15.38 -13.06 21.82
C ASP A 46 -13.99 -12.95 22.46
N ASP A 47 -13.77 -11.86 23.20
CA ASP A 47 -12.52 -11.60 23.93
C ASP A 47 -12.24 -12.67 25.03
N HIS A 48 -13.18 -13.58 25.31
CA HIS A 48 -13.08 -14.66 26.29
C HIS A 48 -12.95 -16.05 25.67
N THR A 49 -13.00 -16.15 24.34
CA THR A 49 -12.87 -17.42 23.62
C THR A 49 -11.41 -17.89 23.69
N PRO A 50 -11.12 -19.12 24.16
CA PRO A 50 -9.75 -19.59 24.29
C PRO A 50 -9.07 -19.62 22.93
N THR A 51 -7.84 -19.12 22.88
CA THR A 51 -7.05 -19.11 21.65
C THR A 51 -6.87 -20.54 21.14
N PRO A 52 -7.25 -20.83 19.89
CA PRO A 52 -7.17 -22.18 19.36
C PRO A 52 -5.72 -22.65 19.29
N ALA A 53 -5.49 -23.96 19.39
CA ALA A 53 -4.14 -24.53 19.49
C ALA A 53 -3.21 -24.20 18.30
N HIS A 54 -3.76 -23.82 17.15
CA HIS A 54 -2.98 -23.36 15.99
C HIS A 54 -2.54 -21.89 16.08
N ALA A 55 -3.25 -21.06 16.86
CA ALA A 55 -2.94 -19.65 17.09
C ALA A 55 -1.97 -19.43 18.26
N LEU A 56 -1.69 -20.47 19.06
CA LEU A 56 -0.66 -20.42 20.09
C LEU A 56 0.74 -20.40 19.47
N PHE A 57 1.59 -19.53 20.00
CA PHE A 57 2.98 -19.41 19.55
C PHE A 57 3.75 -20.72 19.80
N ASN A 58 4.40 -21.23 18.75
CA ASN A 58 5.26 -22.39 18.81
C ASN A 58 6.51 -22.15 17.95
N TRP A 59 7.68 -22.24 18.57
CA TRP A 59 8.98 -22.08 17.91
C TRP A 59 9.22 -23.04 16.74
N GLY A 60 8.62 -24.24 16.75
CA GLY A 60 8.68 -25.19 15.64
C GLY A 60 7.87 -24.71 14.45
N ARG A 61 6.63 -24.23 14.67
CA ARG A 61 5.79 -23.66 13.61
C ARG A 61 6.36 -22.37 13.05
N PHE A 62 6.88 -21.50 13.92
CA PHE A 62 7.55 -20.27 13.50
C PHE A 62 8.71 -20.57 12.54
N ARG A 63 9.61 -21.50 12.92
CA ARG A 63 10.72 -21.93 12.07
C ARG A 63 10.25 -22.57 10.77
N LEU A 64 9.23 -23.40 10.82
CA LEU A 64 8.65 -24.03 9.63
C LEU A 64 8.11 -22.98 8.65
N VAL A 65 7.27 -22.05 9.11
CA VAL A 65 6.70 -20.97 8.28
C VAL A 65 7.83 -20.11 7.70
N LEU A 66 8.81 -19.74 8.52
CA LEU A 66 9.97 -18.97 8.07
C LEU A 66 10.74 -19.69 6.95
N LEU A 67 11.05 -20.98 7.13
CA LEU A 67 11.76 -21.79 6.14
C LEU A 67 10.96 -21.99 4.87
N VAL A 68 9.65 -22.21 4.96
CA VAL A 68 8.77 -22.36 3.79
C VAL A 68 8.69 -21.04 3.02
N CYS A 69 8.43 -19.91 3.68
CA CYS A 69 8.36 -18.61 3.02
C CYS A 69 9.71 -18.21 2.41
N LEU A 70 10.82 -18.46 3.11
CA LEU A 70 12.15 -18.19 2.60
C LEU A 70 12.51 -19.12 1.43
N GLY A 71 12.14 -20.40 1.51
CA GLY A 71 12.30 -21.36 0.42
C GLY A 71 11.50 -20.97 -0.83
N LEU A 72 10.25 -20.53 -0.66
CA LEU A 72 9.42 -20.00 -1.75
C LEU A 72 10.02 -18.73 -2.35
N TRP A 73 10.58 -17.84 -1.51
CA TRP A 73 11.20 -16.61 -1.97
C TRP A 73 12.48 -16.89 -2.77
N VAL A 74 13.39 -17.71 -2.21
CA VAL A 74 14.64 -18.12 -2.88
C VAL A 74 14.32 -18.89 -4.16
N GLY A 75 13.34 -19.80 -4.13
CA GLY A 75 12.89 -20.54 -5.30
C GLY A 75 12.33 -19.62 -6.38
N GLY A 76 11.45 -18.68 -6.02
CA GLY A 76 10.86 -17.72 -6.96
C GLY A 76 11.89 -16.77 -7.55
N MET A 77 12.70 -16.10 -6.71
CA MET A 77 13.75 -15.19 -7.19
C MET A 77 14.83 -15.94 -7.96
N GLY A 78 15.23 -17.12 -7.47
CA GLY A 78 16.20 -17.99 -8.13
C GLY A 78 15.71 -18.44 -9.51
N ALA A 79 14.44 -18.83 -9.64
CA ALA A 79 13.86 -19.19 -10.93
C ALA A 79 13.83 -18.01 -11.90
N LEU A 80 13.36 -16.82 -11.46
CA LEU A 80 13.32 -15.63 -12.32
C LEU A 80 14.71 -15.21 -12.78
N THR A 81 15.68 -15.22 -11.86
CA THR A 81 17.07 -14.80 -12.16
C THR A 81 17.81 -15.83 -13.00
N ALA A 82 17.56 -17.13 -12.81
CA ALA A 82 18.17 -18.18 -13.62
C ALA A 82 17.58 -18.27 -15.04
N LEU A 83 16.27 -18.04 -15.19
CA LEU A 83 15.59 -18.14 -16.48
C LEU A 83 15.73 -16.86 -17.32
N TYR A 84 15.68 -15.69 -16.68
CA TYR A 84 15.61 -14.40 -17.38
C TYR A 84 16.79 -13.46 -17.10
N GLY A 85 17.62 -13.77 -16.11
CA GLY A 85 18.71 -12.90 -15.65
C GLY A 85 18.28 -11.90 -14.56
N TRP A 86 19.26 -11.39 -13.81
CA TRP A 86 19.04 -10.43 -12.72
C TRP A 86 18.51 -9.07 -13.21
N ASP A 87 18.98 -8.62 -14.37
CA ASP A 87 18.60 -7.32 -14.94
C ASP A 87 17.26 -7.38 -15.70
N SER A 88 16.60 -8.56 -15.73
CA SER A 88 15.28 -8.70 -16.32
C SER A 88 14.22 -7.93 -15.54
N VAL A 89 13.22 -7.42 -16.26
CA VAL A 89 12.09 -6.69 -15.66
C VAL A 89 11.40 -7.51 -14.57
N LEU A 90 11.20 -8.82 -14.78
CA LEU A 90 10.56 -9.70 -13.79
C LEU A 90 11.41 -9.89 -12.53
N ALA A 91 12.73 -10.10 -12.67
CA ALA A 91 13.61 -10.22 -11.51
C ALA A 91 13.67 -8.90 -10.72
N GLN A 92 13.75 -7.76 -11.42
CA GLN A 92 13.73 -6.44 -10.79
C GLN A 92 12.39 -6.15 -10.11
N MET A 93 11.26 -6.54 -10.72
CA MET A 93 9.94 -6.48 -10.08
C MET A 93 9.89 -7.32 -8.81
N GLY A 94 10.34 -8.57 -8.85
CA GLY A 94 10.35 -9.44 -7.68
C GLY A 94 11.17 -8.86 -6.53
N TRP A 95 12.36 -8.33 -6.85
CA TRP A 95 13.22 -7.66 -5.87
C TRP A 95 12.60 -6.39 -5.31
N PHE A 96 12.05 -5.53 -6.18
CA PHE A 96 11.43 -4.27 -5.80
C PHE A 96 10.21 -4.47 -4.89
N PHE A 97 9.28 -5.35 -5.28
CA PHE A 97 8.07 -5.60 -4.51
C PHE A 97 8.34 -6.35 -3.21
N THR A 98 9.37 -7.21 -3.17
CA THR A 98 9.86 -7.79 -1.90
C THR A 98 10.30 -6.67 -0.94
N LYS A 99 11.11 -5.72 -1.42
CA LYS A 99 11.55 -4.57 -0.62
C LYS A 99 10.39 -3.70 -0.18
N ALA A 100 9.45 -3.42 -1.08
CA ALA A 100 8.25 -2.64 -0.78
C ALA A 100 7.47 -3.30 0.37
N ALA A 101 7.24 -4.61 0.30
CA ALA A 101 6.51 -5.35 1.31
C ALA A 101 7.24 -5.43 2.67
N LEU A 102 8.58 -5.48 2.67
CA LEU A 102 9.37 -5.53 3.91
C LEU A 102 9.57 -4.16 4.58
N MET A 103 9.62 -3.07 3.79
CA MET A 103 9.93 -1.72 4.29
C MET A 103 8.71 -0.83 4.49
N THR A 104 7.51 -1.27 4.12
CA THR A 104 6.30 -0.47 4.30
C THR A 104 5.72 -0.65 5.70
N PHE A 105 5.60 0.47 6.41
CA PHE A 105 4.83 0.59 7.65
C PHE A 105 3.76 1.66 7.46
N GLY A 106 2.53 1.42 7.95
CA GLY A 106 1.45 2.41 7.87
C GLY A 106 0.28 2.09 6.93
N GLY A 107 0.17 0.85 6.47
CA GLY A 107 -0.94 0.42 5.60
C GLY A 107 -0.69 0.72 4.11
N ALA A 108 -1.66 0.37 3.28
CA ALA A 108 -1.49 0.35 1.83
C ALA A 108 -1.17 1.75 1.25
N TYR A 109 -1.77 2.83 1.75
CA TYR A 109 -1.48 4.19 1.26
C TYR A 109 -0.03 4.64 1.50
N ALA A 110 0.61 4.11 2.52
CA ALA A 110 1.99 4.48 2.85
C ALA A 110 3.00 3.91 1.83
N VAL A 111 2.67 2.82 1.12
CA VAL A 111 3.57 2.22 0.12
C VAL A 111 3.50 2.93 -1.23
N LEU A 112 2.41 3.65 -1.53
CA LEU A 112 2.21 4.26 -2.85
C LEU A 112 3.31 5.24 -3.27
N PRO A 113 3.82 6.14 -2.42
CA PRO A 113 4.95 7.00 -2.80
C PRO A 113 6.19 6.19 -3.15
N TYR A 114 6.47 5.11 -2.40
CA TYR A 114 7.60 4.22 -2.67
C TYR A 114 7.43 3.50 -4.01
N VAL A 115 6.23 2.99 -4.29
CA VAL A 115 5.88 2.35 -5.57
C VAL A 115 5.93 3.34 -6.71
N PHE A 116 5.47 4.58 -6.51
CA PHE A 116 5.57 5.62 -7.52
C PHE A 116 7.04 5.93 -7.86
N GLN A 117 7.88 6.20 -6.86
CA GLN A 117 9.31 6.48 -7.06
C GLN A 117 10.01 5.31 -7.77
N GLY A 118 9.71 4.07 -7.38
CA GLY A 118 10.28 2.89 -8.02
C GLY A 118 9.76 2.68 -9.43
N ALA A 119 8.45 2.45 -9.58
CA ALA A 119 7.85 2.00 -10.83
C ALA A 119 7.72 3.11 -11.88
N VAL A 120 7.53 4.38 -11.47
CA VAL A 120 7.41 5.50 -12.40
C VAL A 120 8.76 6.18 -12.61
N GLU A 121 9.45 6.61 -11.55
CA GLU A 121 10.65 7.45 -11.70
C GLU A 121 11.91 6.63 -12.00
N HIS A 122 12.14 5.53 -11.28
CA HIS A 122 13.40 4.78 -11.37
C HIS A 122 13.38 3.72 -12.48
N TYR A 123 12.41 2.81 -12.44
CA TYR A 123 12.32 1.67 -13.35
C TYR A 123 11.53 1.98 -14.63
N GLN A 124 10.77 3.09 -14.66
CA GLN A 124 10.00 3.53 -15.83
C GLN A 124 9.10 2.39 -16.39
N TRP A 125 8.49 1.62 -15.50
CA TRP A 125 7.50 0.59 -15.85
C TRP A 125 6.17 1.22 -16.25
N LEU A 126 5.81 2.33 -15.60
CA LEU A 126 4.58 3.08 -15.82
C LEU A 126 4.89 4.57 -15.97
N SER A 127 4.02 5.27 -16.69
CA SER A 127 3.94 6.73 -16.62
C SER A 127 3.17 7.19 -15.38
N ALA A 128 3.37 8.46 -14.98
CA ALA A 128 2.63 9.04 -13.85
C ALA A 128 1.09 8.98 -14.03
N PRO A 129 0.52 9.27 -15.21
CA PRO A 129 -0.90 9.07 -15.47
C PRO A 129 -1.35 7.61 -15.29
N GLN A 130 -0.60 6.64 -15.80
CA GLN A 130 -0.93 5.22 -15.65
C GLN A 130 -0.95 4.78 -14.19
N MET A 131 -0.04 5.32 -13.36
CA MET A 131 -0.04 5.04 -11.92
C MET A 131 -1.28 5.61 -11.21
N ILE A 132 -1.77 6.79 -11.64
CA ILE A 132 -3.01 7.38 -11.15
C ILE A 132 -4.22 6.54 -11.57
N ASP A 133 -4.25 6.06 -12.81
CA ASP A 133 -5.31 5.16 -13.29
C ASP A 133 -5.33 3.86 -12.49
N GLY A 134 -4.16 3.29 -12.19
CA GLY A 134 -4.04 2.12 -11.33
C GLY A 134 -4.57 2.34 -9.92
N LEU A 135 -4.30 3.51 -9.33
CA LEU A 135 -4.87 3.91 -8.04
C LEU A 135 -6.38 4.03 -8.12
N ALA A 136 -6.90 4.72 -9.14
CA ALA A 136 -8.34 4.88 -9.33
C ALA A 136 -9.03 3.52 -9.45
N LEU A 137 -8.47 2.60 -10.25
CA LEU A 137 -8.97 1.23 -10.38
C LEU A 137 -8.97 0.50 -9.02
N GLY A 138 -7.88 0.58 -8.26
CA GLY A 138 -7.79 -0.03 -6.93
C GLY A 138 -8.88 0.46 -5.96
N GLU A 139 -9.19 1.75 -5.98
CA GLU A 139 -10.25 2.38 -5.15
C GLU A 139 -11.67 2.05 -5.63
N THR A 140 -11.85 1.75 -6.92
CA THR A 140 -13.16 1.36 -7.47
C THR A 140 -13.54 -0.07 -7.13
N THR A 141 -12.55 -0.96 -6.97
CA THR A 141 -12.79 -2.37 -6.66
C THR A 141 -13.00 -2.57 -5.16
N PRO A 142 -14.02 -3.33 -4.72
CA PRO A 142 -14.13 -3.74 -3.34
C PRO A 142 -13.00 -4.74 -3.02
N GLY A 143 -11.86 -4.23 -2.56
CA GLY A 143 -10.69 -5.05 -2.28
C GLY A 143 -9.58 -4.27 -1.59
N PRO A 144 -8.47 -4.95 -1.25
CA PRO A 144 -7.32 -4.29 -0.64
C PRO A 144 -6.65 -3.35 -1.64
N LEU A 145 -6.42 -2.09 -1.27
CA LEU A 145 -5.73 -1.09 -2.11
C LEU A 145 -4.39 -1.57 -2.68
N ILE A 146 -3.73 -2.50 -1.98
CA ILE A 146 -2.46 -3.11 -2.42
C ILE A 146 -2.55 -3.78 -3.79
N MET A 147 -3.76 -4.08 -4.30
CA MET A 147 -3.99 -4.58 -5.65
C MET A 147 -3.45 -3.65 -6.75
N VAL A 148 -3.20 -2.37 -6.44
CA VAL A 148 -2.46 -1.46 -7.34
C VAL A 148 -1.09 -2.02 -7.73
N ASN A 149 -0.41 -2.78 -6.86
CA ASN A 149 0.88 -3.39 -7.18
C ASN A 149 0.74 -4.45 -8.29
N THR A 150 -0.36 -5.19 -8.31
CA THR A 150 -0.66 -6.16 -9.37
C THR A 150 -0.88 -5.45 -10.70
N PHE A 151 -1.59 -4.31 -10.69
CA PHE A 151 -1.74 -3.46 -11.86
C PHE A 151 -0.39 -2.91 -12.33
N VAL A 152 0.45 -2.42 -11.42
CA VAL A 152 1.79 -1.93 -11.73
C VAL A 152 2.65 -3.04 -12.37
N GLY A 153 2.59 -4.26 -11.82
CA GLY A 153 3.24 -5.43 -12.41
C GLY A 153 2.72 -5.74 -13.81
N PHE A 154 1.39 -5.69 -14.01
CA PHE A 154 0.78 -5.95 -15.31
C PHE A 154 1.26 -4.95 -16.36
N VAL A 155 1.12 -3.65 -16.08
CA VAL A 155 1.48 -2.60 -17.03
C VAL A 155 2.98 -2.63 -17.29
N GLY A 156 3.82 -2.80 -16.27
CA GLY A 156 5.27 -2.89 -16.46
C GLY A 156 5.71 -4.10 -17.30
N GLY A 157 5.06 -5.25 -17.13
CA GLY A 157 5.32 -6.43 -17.95
C GLY A 157 4.85 -6.24 -19.39
N TRP A 158 3.70 -5.59 -19.57
CA TRP A 158 3.13 -5.27 -20.88
C TRP A 158 3.97 -4.25 -21.65
N THR A 159 4.36 -3.14 -21.02
CA THR A 159 5.09 -2.02 -21.65
C THR A 159 6.49 -2.42 -22.09
N HIS A 160 7.17 -3.26 -21.30
CA HIS A 160 8.52 -3.74 -21.62
C HIS A 160 8.52 -5.04 -22.45
N ALA A 161 7.35 -5.52 -22.88
CA ALA A 161 7.18 -6.66 -23.77
C ALA A 161 8.10 -7.85 -23.41
N VAL A 162 8.08 -8.27 -22.14
CA VAL A 162 9.04 -9.24 -21.57
C VAL A 162 9.11 -10.58 -22.34
N PHE A 163 8.05 -10.92 -23.08
CA PHE A 163 7.99 -12.11 -23.95
C PHE A 163 7.75 -11.77 -25.43
N GLY A 164 8.21 -10.61 -25.89
CA GLY A 164 8.06 -10.17 -27.27
C GLY A 164 6.61 -9.92 -27.65
N GLU A 165 6.14 -10.56 -28.73
CA GLU A 165 4.82 -10.32 -29.33
C GLU A 165 3.64 -10.71 -28.42
N ASN A 166 3.87 -11.58 -27.41
CA ASN A 166 2.85 -12.01 -26.47
C ASN A 166 2.69 -11.02 -25.30
N LEU A 167 2.22 -9.80 -25.60
CA LEU A 167 2.05 -8.72 -24.63
C LEU A 167 1.16 -9.10 -23.44
N LEU A 168 0.08 -9.86 -23.69
CA LEU A 168 -0.83 -10.31 -22.63
C LEU A 168 -0.13 -11.25 -21.66
N LEU A 169 0.68 -12.18 -22.17
CA LEU A 169 1.45 -13.09 -21.33
C LEU A 169 2.52 -12.34 -20.53
N ALA A 170 3.12 -11.30 -21.13
CA ALA A 170 4.09 -10.44 -20.46
C ALA A 170 3.45 -9.66 -19.31
N GLY A 171 2.27 -9.08 -19.54
CA GLY A 171 1.49 -8.43 -18.49
C GLY A 171 1.07 -9.40 -17.39
N VAL A 172 0.55 -10.58 -17.73
CA VAL A 172 0.13 -11.58 -16.73
C VAL A 172 1.32 -12.04 -15.88
N ALA A 173 2.49 -12.29 -16.47
CA ALA A 173 3.67 -12.67 -15.69
C ALA A 173 4.15 -11.54 -14.77
N GLY A 174 4.14 -10.29 -15.24
CA GLY A 174 4.44 -9.13 -14.40
C GLY A 174 3.47 -8.99 -13.24
N ALA A 175 2.17 -9.16 -13.49
CA ALA A 175 1.12 -9.14 -12.47
C ALA A 175 1.30 -10.24 -11.42
N LEU A 176 1.56 -11.47 -11.86
CA LEU A 176 1.81 -12.62 -10.97
C LEU A 176 3.07 -12.39 -10.13
N THR A 177 4.15 -11.89 -10.75
CA THR A 177 5.41 -11.60 -10.06
C THR A 177 5.21 -10.54 -8.98
N ALA A 178 4.61 -9.39 -9.33
CA ALA A 178 4.34 -8.33 -8.37
C ALA A 178 3.45 -8.80 -7.21
N THR A 179 2.40 -9.58 -7.52
CA THR A 179 1.49 -10.14 -6.51
C THR A 179 2.23 -11.10 -5.59
N PHE A 180 2.93 -12.08 -6.15
CA PHE A 180 3.65 -13.09 -5.38
C PHE A 180 4.65 -12.46 -4.41
N PHE A 181 5.52 -11.56 -4.90
CA PHE A 181 6.55 -10.95 -4.07
C PHE A 181 6.03 -9.86 -3.12
N THR A 182 4.86 -9.28 -3.38
CA THR A 182 4.19 -8.38 -2.42
C THR A 182 3.55 -9.16 -1.27
N PHE A 183 2.84 -10.25 -1.58
CA PHE A 183 2.07 -11.00 -0.58
C PHE A 183 2.91 -12.01 0.20
N LEU A 184 4.00 -12.55 -0.36
CA LEU A 184 4.82 -13.56 0.33
C LEU A 184 5.40 -13.07 1.67
N PRO A 185 6.02 -11.85 1.76
CA PRO A 185 6.44 -11.31 3.06
C PRO A 185 5.26 -11.03 3.99
N SER A 186 4.11 -10.62 3.44
CA SER A 186 2.90 -10.37 4.22
C SER A 186 2.35 -11.65 4.87
N PHE A 187 2.35 -12.77 4.13
CA PHE A 187 2.01 -14.08 4.68
C PHE A 187 2.99 -14.53 5.77
N LEU A 188 4.29 -14.29 5.58
CA LEU A 188 5.27 -14.55 6.63
C LEU A 188 4.94 -13.76 7.91
N PHE A 189 4.67 -12.45 7.80
CA PHE A 189 4.34 -11.63 8.95
C PHE A 189 3.03 -12.04 9.63
N ILE A 190 2.00 -12.43 8.87
CA ILE A 190 0.71 -12.84 9.45
C ILE A 190 0.83 -14.22 10.10
N LEU A 191 1.38 -15.22 9.40
CA LEU A 191 1.42 -16.60 9.87
C LEU A 191 2.46 -16.82 10.97
N ALA A 192 3.62 -16.15 10.89
CA ALA A 192 4.66 -16.26 11.91
C ALA A 192 4.50 -15.21 13.02
N GLY A 193 4.11 -13.98 12.65
CA GLY A 193 4.00 -12.86 13.58
C GLY A 193 2.68 -12.80 14.34
N GLY A 194 1.56 -13.24 13.75
CA GLY A 194 0.25 -13.23 14.43
C GLY A 194 0.25 -13.92 15.79
N PRO A 195 0.71 -15.18 15.90
CA PRO A 195 0.82 -15.88 17.18
C PRO A 195 1.77 -15.18 18.19
N LEU A 196 2.85 -14.56 17.69
CA LEU A 196 3.81 -13.84 18.53
C LEU A 196 3.21 -12.55 19.10
N VAL A 197 2.49 -11.79 18.28
CA VAL A 197 1.81 -10.56 18.68
C VAL A 197 0.71 -10.87 19.69
N GLU A 198 -0.09 -11.91 19.46
CA GLU A 198 -1.14 -12.31 20.41
C GLU A 198 -0.55 -12.71 21.77
N SER A 199 0.59 -13.41 21.79
CA SER A 199 1.29 -13.74 23.04
C SER A 199 1.93 -12.56 23.77
N THR A 200 2.05 -11.39 23.11
CA THR A 200 2.69 -10.17 23.65
C THR A 200 1.67 -9.04 23.89
N ARG A 201 0.37 -9.30 23.67
CA ARG A 201 -0.71 -8.30 23.63
C ARG A 201 -0.88 -7.47 24.92
N ASP A 202 -0.46 -7.98 26.07
CA ASP A 202 -0.56 -7.29 27.36
C ASP A 202 0.61 -6.34 27.69
N ASN A 203 1.60 -6.19 26.80
CA ASN A 203 2.76 -5.33 27.07
C ASN A 203 2.54 -3.87 26.61
N ILE A 204 2.12 -3.02 27.55
CA ILE A 204 1.80 -1.59 27.41
C ILE A 204 2.95 -0.73 26.83
N ARG A 205 4.18 -1.26 26.74
CA ARG A 205 5.36 -0.50 26.27
C ARG A 205 5.41 -0.24 24.75
N MET A 206 4.50 -0.80 23.95
CA MET A 206 4.53 -0.67 22.48
C MET A 206 3.67 0.48 21.91
N THR A 207 2.88 1.17 22.71
CA THR A 207 1.84 2.09 22.20
C THR A 207 2.41 3.42 21.67
N ALA A 208 3.45 3.96 22.29
CA ALA A 208 3.99 5.29 21.95
C ALA A 208 4.77 5.36 20.62
N PRO A 209 5.58 4.35 20.23
CA PRO A 209 6.16 4.31 18.88
C PRO A 209 5.10 4.18 17.78
N LEU A 210 4.03 3.42 18.03
CA LEU A 210 2.95 3.18 17.07
C LEU A 210 2.11 4.43 16.77
N THR A 211 1.93 5.32 17.75
CA THR A 211 1.24 6.61 17.53
C THR A 211 2.08 7.57 16.69
N ALA A 212 3.39 7.65 16.94
CA ALA A 212 4.29 8.47 16.13
C ALA A 212 4.35 8.00 14.66
N ILE A 213 4.37 6.67 14.45
CA ILE A 213 4.28 6.08 13.10
C ILE A 213 2.95 6.47 12.44
N SER A 214 1.83 6.36 13.15
CA SER A 214 0.51 6.75 12.62
C SER A 214 0.47 8.23 12.21
N ALA A 215 1.04 9.14 12.99
CA ALA A 215 1.11 10.56 12.65
C ALA A 215 1.95 10.83 11.40
N ALA A 216 3.10 10.14 11.25
CA ALA A 216 3.91 10.23 10.05
C ALA A 216 3.17 9.71 8.81
N VAL A 217 2.39 8.63 8.96
CA VAL A 217 1.57 8.06 7.89
C VAL A 217 0.51 9.05 7.43
N VAL A 218 -0.14 9.79 8.33
CA VAL A 218 -1.07 10.87 7.94
C VAL A 218 -0.36 11.93 7.09
N GLY A 219 0.85 12.35 7.50
CA GLY A 219 1.67 13.28 6.72
C GLY A 219 2.03 12.73 5.34
N VAL A 220 2.36 11.45 5.24
CA VAL A 220 2.63 10.75 3.97
C VAL A 220 1.39 10.72 3.09
N ILE A 221 0.21 10.42 3.64
CA ILE A 221 -1.06 10.42 2.89
C ILE A 221 -1.36 11.82 2.35
N VAL A 222 -1.19 12.87 3.16
CA VAL A 222 -1.37 14.26 2.70
C VAL A 222 -0.37 14.62 1.60
N SER A 223 0.90 14.25 1.78
CA SER A 223 1.93 14.45 0.76
C SER A 223 1.58 13.75 -0.54
N LEU A 224 1.08 12.51 -0.47
CA LEU A 224 0.65 11.72 -1.61
C LEU A 224 -0.55 12.34 -2.31
N ALA A 225 -1.54 12.82 -1.55
CA ALA A 225 -2.71 13.50 -2.10
C ALA A 225 -2.32 14.77 -2.87
N LEU A 226 -1.43 15.59 -2.30
CA LEU A 226 -0.91 16.78 -2.98
C LEU A 226 -0.08 16.40 -4.23
N PHE A 227 0.72 15.36 -4.13
CA PHE A 227 1.56 14.87 -5.21
C PHE A 227 0.72 14.38 -6.41
N PHE A 228 -0.29 13.53 -6.17
CA PHE A 228 -1.20 13.10 -7.24
C PHE A 228 -2.07 14.24 -7.74
N GLY A 229 -2.55 15.12 -6.86
CA GLY A 229 -3.31 16.31 -7.25
C GLY A 229 -2.54 17.17 -8.26
N GLN A 230 -1.24 17.37 -8.05
CA GLN A 230 -0.41 18.12 -9.01
C GLN A 230 -0.33 17.45 -10.39
N HIS A 231 -0.29 16.12 -10.45
CA HIS A 231 -0.24 15.37 -11.70
C HIS A 231 -1.61 15.31 -12.40
N VAL A 232 -2.71 15.30 -11.64
CA VAL A 232 -4.08 15.34 -12.18
C VAL A 232 -4.44 16.73 -12.67
N PHE A 233 -4.09 17.79 -11.92
CA PHE A 233 -4.50 19.17 -12.26
C PHE A 233 -3.65 19.82 -13.35
N ARG A 234 -2.54 19.20 -13.76
CA ARG A 234 -1.66 19.71 -14.82
C ARG A 234 -1.69 18.75 -16.00
N LEU A 235 -2.32 19.18 -17.10
CA LEU A 235 -2.20 18.49 -18.37
C LEU A 235 -0.77 18.68 -18.93
N ALA A 236 -0.12 17.59 -19.30
CA ALA A 236 1.25 17.61 -19.79
C ALA A 236 1.32 18.05 -21.26
N THR A 237 2.00 19.17 -21.50
CA THR A 237 2.65 19.67 -22.76
C THR A 237 1.84 19.74 -24.07
N PRO A 238 2.02 20.82 -24.89
CA PRO A 238 3.21 21.67 -24.98
C PRO A 238 3.20 22.90 -24.06
N ARG A 239 2.06 23.25 -23.44
CA ARG A 239 1.99 24.26 -22.37
C ARG A 239 1.24 23.68 -21.19
N PRO A 240 1.82 23.64 -19.98
CA PRO A 240 1.11 23.20 -18.79
C PRO A 240 -0.03 24.17 -18.53
N HIS A 241 -1.24 23.75 -18.88
CA HIS A 241 -2.46 24.42 -18.52
C HIS A 241 -3.08 23.68 -17.34
N TRP A 242 -3.69 24.45 -16.46
CA TRP A 242 -4.42 23.89 -15.34
C TRP A 242 -5.73 23.31 -15.86
N ASP A 243 -5.98 22.05 -15.52
CA ASP A 243 -7.27 21.42 -15.81
C ASP A 243 -8.31 21.95 -14.81
N VAL A 244 -8.95 23.05 -15.20
CA VAL A 244 -10.01 23.67 -14.39
C VAL A 244 -11.18 22.71 -14.17
N ALA A 245 -11.47 21.84 -15.14
CA ALA A 245 -12.54 20.87 -15.03
C ALA A 245 -12.21 19.79 -14.00
N ALA A 246 -11.00 19.22 -14.02
CA ALA A 246 -10.54 18.27 -13.02
C ALA A 246 -10.47 18.89 -11.61
N MET A 247 -10.03 20.15 -11.49
CA MET A 247 -10.03 20.86 -10.21
C MET A 247 -11.45 21.05 -9.67
N LEU A 248 -12.39 21.51 -10.48
CA LEU A 248 -13.79 21.69 -10.08
C LEU A 248 -14.46 20.36 -9.71
N LEU A 249 -14.21 19.29 -10.48
CA LEU A 249 -14.69 17.94 -10.17
C LEU A 249 -14.13 17.43 -8.86
N SER A 250 -12.82 17.61 -8.61
CA SER A 250 -12.19 17.19 -7.36
C SER A 250 -12.74 17.95 -6.14
N LEU A 251 -13.00 19.25 -6.28
CA LEU A 251 -13.59 20.07 -5.23
C LEU A 251 -15.04 19.66 -4.94
N ALA A 252 -15.83 19.47 -5.99
CA ALA A 252 -17.21 19.00 -5.87
C ALA A 252 -17.26 17.62 -5.20
N ALA A 253 -16.35 16.71 -5.57
CA ALA A 253 -16.23 15.39 -4.96
C ALA A 253 -15.83 15.47 -3.48
N ALA A 254 -14.86 16.33 -3.14
CA ALA A 254 -14.44 16.56 -1.76
C ALA A 254 -15.60 17.09 -0.90
N VAL A 255 -16.40 18.03 -1.41
CA VAL A 255 -17.58 18.55 -0.71
C VAL A 255 -18.65 17.46 -0.56
N ALA A 256 -18.95 16.71 -1.62
CA ALA A 256 -19.91 15.60 -1.58
C ALA A 256 -19.52 14.54 -0.54
N LEU A 257 -18.23 14.22 -0.44
CA LEU A 257 -17.71 13.24 0.51
C LEU A 257 -17.68 13.79 1.94
N LEU A 258 -17.13 14.98 2.17
CA LEU A 258 -16.92 15.53 3.52
C LEU A 258 -18.18 16.13 4.12
N ARG A 259 -18.98 16.87 3.34
CA ARG A 259 -20.17 17.57 3.82
C ARG A 259 -21.42 16.70 3.78
N TYR A 260 -21.61 15.97 2.67
CA TYR A 260 -22.83 15.21 2.40
C TYR A 260 -22.67 13.71 2.69
N LYS A 261 -21.46 13.23 3.00
CA LYS A 261 -21.15 11.82 3.34
C LYS A 261 -21.69 10.84 2.29
N VAL A 262 -21.65 11.24 1.02
CA VAL A 262 -22.07 10.39 -0.10
C VAL A 262 -21.17 9.16 -0.14
N GLY A 263 -21.77 7.97 -0.31
CA GLY A 263 -21.02 6.72 -0.36
C GLY A 263 -20.00 6.70 -1.50
N THR A 264 -18.79 6.20 -1.23
CA THR A 264 -17.63 6.24 -2.13
C THR A 264 -17.94 5.68 -3.53
N ILE A 265 -18.66 4.56 -3.61
CA ILE A 265 -19.02 3.93 -4.89
C ILE A 265 -19.86 4.89 -5.75
N LYS A 266 -20.89 5.52 -5.17
CA LYS A 266 -21.76 6.46 -5.90
C LYS A 266 -20.97 7.67 -6.40
N LEU A 267 -20.04 8.15 -5.56
CA LEU A 267 -19.20 9.28 -5.88
C LEU A 267 -18.26 8.97 -7.05
N ILE A 268 -17.59 7.83 -7.02
CA ILE A 268 -16.70 7.36 -8.09
C ILE A 268 -17.47 7.25 -9.42
N VAL A 269 -18.65 6.63 -9.42
CA VAL A 269 -19.47 6.51 -10.63
C VAL A 269 -19.90 7.88 -11.16
N ALA A 270 -20.30 8.80 -10.28
CA ALA A 270 -20.67 10.16 -10.69
C ALA A 270 -19.48 10.92 -11.29
N CYS A 271 -18.30 10.83 -10.68
CA CYS A 271 -17.07 11.45 -11.20
C CYS A 271 -16.64 10.82 -12.54
N ALA A 272 -16.73 9.50 -12.68
CA ALA A 272 -16.41 8.80 -13.93
C ALA A 272 -17.34 9.21 -15.08
N LEU A 273 -18.66 9.28 -14.82
CA LEU A 273 -19.64 9.75 -15.80
C LEU A 273 -19.41 11.22 -16.18
N ALA A 274 -19.14 12.08 -15.19
CA ALA A 274 -18.86 13.49 -15.46
C ALA A 274 -17.57 13.68 -16.27
N GLY A 275 -16.51 12.92 -15.94
CA GLY A 275 -15.25 12.91 -16.69
C GLY A 275 -15.43 12.42 -18.13
N LEU A 276 -16.21 11.36 -18.33
CA LEU A 276 -16.52 10.84 -19.67
C LEU A 276 -17.28 11.88 -20.50
N VAL A 277 -18.30 12.53 -19.93
CA VAL A 277 -19.03 13.60 -20.62
C VAL A 277 -18.11 14.76 -20.99
N LEU A 278 -17.24 15.20 -20.08
CA LEU A 278 -16.29 16.27 -20.35
C LEU A 278 -15.29 15.88 -21.45
N SER A 279 -14.81 14.65 -21.47
CA SER A 279 -13.88 14.15 -22.49
C SER A 279 -14.48 14.12 -23.90
N TYR A 280 -15.80 14.02 -24.05
CA TYR A 280 -16.47 14.11 -25.35
C TYR A 280 -16.79 15.56 -25.77
N LEU A 281 -16.76 16.51 -24.83
CA LEU A 281 -17.06 17.93 -25.07
C LEU A 281 -15.81 18.78 -25.35
N SER A 282 -14.64 18.31 -24.94
CA SER A 282 -13.31 18.92 -25.16
C SER A 282 -12.66 18.44 -26.45
#